data_AF-A0A3D3FYK9-F1
#
_entry.id   AF-A0A3D3FYK9-F1
#
_cell.length_a   1.000
_cell.length_b   1.000
_cell.length_c   1.000
_cell.angle_alpha   90.00
_cell.angle_beta   90.00
_cell.angle_gamma   90.00
#
_symmetry.space_group_name_H-M   'P 1'
#
loop_
_entity.id
_entity.type
_entity.pdbx_description
1 polymer ?
#
loop_
_entity_poly.entity_id
_entity_poly.type
_entity_poly.pdbx_seq_one_letter_code
_entity_poly.pdbx_strand_id
1 'polypeptide(L)'
;GRDLVSQDINFLIAVGEFAPAALEGARSTQYGKKMQAFLTQAQALPFLMSLVETHQPQSMSFLFKGSRYTHMETLMADLMEKI
;
A
#
# COMPACT_ATOMS: atom_id res chain seq x y z
N GLY A 1 -1.62 4.39 -10.84
CA GLY A 1 -2.69 3.52 -10.31
C GLY A 1 -3.04 2.44 -11.33
N ARG A 2 -3.76 2.84 -12.38
CA ARG A 2 -4.25 1.99 -13.49
C ARG A 2 -3.32 0.85 -13.91
N ASP A 3 -2.09 1.15 -14.31
CA ASP A 3 -1.18 0.14 -14.89
C ASP A 3 -0.50 -0.75 -13.84
N LEU A 4 -0.43 -0.30 -12.59
CA LEU A 4 0.14 -1.09 -11.50
C LEU A 4 -0.86 -2.13 -11.00
N VAL A 5 -2.15 -1.80 -10.92
CA VAL A 5 -3.18 -2.74 -10.45
C VAL A 5 -3.46 -3.88 -11.43
N SER A 6 -3.09 -3.72 -12.71
CA SER A 6 -3.16 -4.78 -13.72
C SER A 6 -1.97 -5.75 -13.67
N GLN A 7 -0.94 -5.47 -12.87
CA GLN A 7 0.16 -6.41 -12.64
C GLN A 7 -0.26 -7.55 -11.71
N ASP A 8 0.55 -8.59 -11.66
CA ASP A 8 0.39 -9.71 -10.73
C ASP A 8 0.87 -9.35 -9.32
N ILE A 9 0.20 -8.34 -8.74
CA ILE A 9 0.32 -7.94 -7.34
C ILE A 9 -1.03 -8.16 -6.66
N ASN A 10 -0.99 -8.58 -5.39
CA ASN A 10 -2.22 -8.85 -4.61
C ASN A 10 -2.82 -7.54 -4.10
N PHE A 11 -1.97 -6.65 -3.56
CA PHE A 11 -2.37 -5.39 -2.94
C PHE A 11 -1.48 -4.24 -3.39
N LEU A 12 -2.07 -3.06 -3.60
CA LEU A 12 -1.37 -1.82 -3.89
C LEU A 12 -1.77 -0.75 -2.90
N ILE A 13 -0.84 -0.33 -2.04
CA ILE A 13 -1.09 0.69 -1.02
C ILE A 13 -0.42 1.99 -1.44
N ALA A 14 -1.20 3.00 -1.79
CA ALA A 14 -0.69 4.33 -2.08
C ALA A 14 -0.81 5.24 -0.86
N VAL A 15 0.26 5.96 -0.55
CA VAL A 15 0.33 6.86 0.60
C VAL A 15 0.79 8.24 0.14
N GLY A 16 0.07 9.28 0.53
CA GLY A 16 0.41 10.68 0.27
C GLY A 16 -0.72 11.48 -0.38
N GLU A 17 -0.46 12.76 -0.61
CA GLU A 17 -1.46 13.73 -1.11
C GLU A 17 -2.09 13.33 -2.46
N PHE A 18 -1.33 12.65 -3.32
CA PHE A 18 -1.79 12.19 -4.64
C PHE A 18 -2.31 10.75 -4.65
N ALA A 19 -2.32 10.06 -3.50
CA ALA A 19 -2.84 8.69 -3.42
C ALA A 19 -4.31 8.55 -3.89
N PRO A 20 -5.23 9.51 -3.61
CA PRO A 20 -6.59 9.46 -4.14
C PRO A 20 -6.65 9.49 -5.68
N ALA A 21 -5.79 10.28 -6.34
CA ALA A 21 -5.72 10.31 -7.80
C ALA A 21 -5.24 8.97 -8.38
N ALA A 22 -4.29 8.32 -7.70
CA ALA A 22 -3.82 7.00 -8.09
C ALA A 22 -4.92 5.93 -7.93
N LEU A 23 -5.74 6.01 -6.88
CA LEU A 23 -6.91 5.15 -6.68
C LEU A 23 -7.97 5.37 -7.76
N GLU A 24 -8.26 6.62 -8.12
CA GLU A 24 -9.22 6.93 -9.17
C GLU A 24 -8.79 6.33 -10.52
N GLY A 25 -7.49 6.43 -10.85
CA GLY A 25 -6.93 5.75 -12.01
C GLY A 25 -7.09 4.22 -11.93
N ALA A 26 -6.94 3.59 -10.76
CA ALA A 26 -7.14 2.16 -10.59
C ALA A 26 -8.62 1.72 -10.69
N ARG A 27 -9.55 2.53 -10.18
CA ARG A 27 -11.00 2.27 -10.25
C ARG A 27 -11.55 2.23 -11.68
N SER A 28 -10.87 2.87 -12.62
CA SER A 28 -11.18 2.75 -14.05
C SER A 28 -10.87 1.35 -14.65
N THR A 29 -10.37 0.41 -13.84
CA THR A 29 -10.06 -0.97 -14.23
C THR A 29 -10.87 -1.98 -13.42
N GLN A 30 -10.96 -3.22 -13.92
CA GLN A 30 -11.53 -4.36 -13.19
C GLN A 30 -10.79 -4.71 -11.88
N TYR A 31 -9.56 -4.21 -11.71
CA TYR A 31 -8.70 -4.50 -10.55
C TYR A 31 -8.71 -3.40 -9.49
N GLY A 32 -9.60 -2.41 -9.60
CA GLY A 32 -9.64 -1.27 -8.66
C GLY A 32 -9.72 -1.66 -7.18
N LYS A 33 -10.29 -2.83 -6.86
CA LYS A 33 -10.39 -3.36 -5.48
C LYS A 33 -9.04 -3.76 -4.86
N LYS A 34 -8.00 -3.97 -5.67
CA LYS A 34 -6.65 -4.30 -5.18
C LYS A 34 -5.94 -3.09 -4.55
N MET A 35 -6.47 -1.88 -4.76
CA MET A 35 -5.79 -0.65 -4.36
C MET A 35 -6.49 0.03 -3.19
N GLN A 36 -5.70 0.46 -2.21
CA GLN A 36 -6.12 1.32 -1.12
C GLN A 36 -5.26 2.59 -1.11
N ALA A 37 -5.87 3.72 -0.79
CA ALA A 37 -5.19 5.01 -0.72
C ALA A 37 -5.33 5.62 0.68
N PHE A 38 -4.24 6.19 1.17
CA PHE A 38 -4.14 6.89 2.44
C PHE A 38 -3.42 8.22 2.26
N LEU A 39 -3.80 9.24 3.01
CA LEU A 39 -3.14 10.55 2.92
C LEU A 39 -1.80 10.57 3.68
N THR A 40 -1.67 9.76 4.74
CA THR A 40 -0.47 9.73 5.59
C THR A 40 -0.03 8.31 5.90
N GLN A 41 1.26 8.15 6.24
CA GLN A 41 1.82 6.86 6.67
C GLN A 41 1.12 6.33 7.94
N ALA A 42 0.80 7.22 8.88
CA ALA A 42 0.09 6.87 10.11
C ALA A 42 -1.31 6.29 9.86
N GLN A 43 -2.00 6.69 8.79
CA GLN A 43 -3.26 6.09 8.38
C GLN A 43 -3.08 4.72 7.72
N ALA A 44 -1.98 4.53 6.98
CA ALA A 44 -1.68 3.29 6.28
C ALA A 44 -1.17 2.18 7.21
N LEU A 45 -0.45 2.53 8.27
CA LEU A 45 0.21 1.55 9.15
C LEU A 45 -0.79 0.55 9.79
N PRO A 46 -1.90 0.96 10.42
CA PRO A 46 -2.87 0.01 10.99
C PRO A 46 -3.47 -0.92 9.94
N PHE A 47 -3.64 -0.43 8.71
CA PHE A 47 -4.14 -1.24 7.60
C PHE A 47 -3.12 -2.31 7.19
N LEU A 48 -1.84 -1.96 7.08
CA LEU A 48 -0.78 -2.91 6.75
C LEU A 48 -0.66 -4.00 7.82
N MET A 49 -0.73 -3.64 9.10
CA MET A 49 -0.75 -4.61 10.21
C MET A 49 -1.93 -5.58 10.10
N SER A 50 -3.15 -5.04 9.92
CA SER A 50 -4.36 -5.86 9.73
C SER A 50 -4.24 -6.79 8.52
N LEU A 51 -3.60 -6.32 7.44
CA LEU A 51 -3.39 -7.13 6.24
C LEU A 51 -2.46 -8.31 6.52
N VAL A 52 -1.36 -8.08 7.24
CA VAL A 52 -0.46 -9.16 7.71
C VAL A 52 -1.22 -10.15 8.57
N GLU A 53 -1.92 -9.68 9.62
CA GLU A 53 -2.68 -10.53 10.54
C GLU A 53 -3.73 -11.39 9.80
N THR A 54 -4.45 -10.81 8.85
CA THR A 54 -5.50 -11.49 8.07
C THR A 54 -4.95 -12.65 7.24
N HIS A 55 -3.70 -12.56 6.77
CA HIS A 55 -3.10 -13.56 5.89
C HIS A 55 -2.15 -14.51 6.62
N GLN A 56 -1.95 -14.36 7.93
CA GLN A 56 -1.17 -15.34 8.68
C GLN A 56 -1.81 -16.75 8.59
N PRO A 57 -0.99 -17.82 8.50
CA PRO A 57 0.47 -17.86 8.57
C PRO A 57 1.18 -17.76 7.20
N GLN A 58 0.52 -17.25 6.16
CA GLN A 58 1.09 -17.19 4.81
C GLN A 58 2.22 -16.15 4.74
N SER A 59 3.31 -16.49 4.05
CA SER A 59 4.41 -15.55 3.83
C SER A 59 3.98 -14.40 2.92
N MET A 60 4.41 -13.19 3.26
CA MET A 60 4.11 -11.97 2.51
C MET A 60 5.40 -11.30 2.03
N SER A 61 5.38 -10.74 0.83
CA SER A 61 6.48 -9.95 0.29
C SER A 61 6.06 -8.49 0.16
N PHE A 62 6.81 -7.60 0.82
CA PHE A 62 6.57 -6.17 0.78
C PHE A 62 7.62 -5.47 -0.07
N LEU A 63 7.19 -4.53 -0.90
CA LEU A 63 8.06 -3.61 -1.63
C LEU A 63 7.65 -2.18 -1.30
N PHE A 64 8.52 -1.47 -0.60
CA PHE A 64 8.33 -0.06 -0.27
C PHE A 64 9.05 0.80 -1.31
N LYS A 65 8.34 1.79 -1.86
CA LYS A 65 8.88 2.74 -2.82
C LYS A 65 8.24 4.11 -2.65
N GLY A 66 9.07 5.15 -2.69
CA GLY A 66 8.65 6.54 -2.67
C GLY A 66 9.77 7.45 -3.16
N SER A 67 9.46 8.74 -3.32
CA SER A 67 10.49 9.77 -3.48
C SER A 67 11.22 9.98 -2.15
N ARG A 68 12.44 10.55 -2.20
CA ARG A 68 13.24 10.79 -1.00
C ARG A 68 12.50 11.59 0.08
N TYR A 69 11.69 12.57 -0.31
CA TYR A 69 10.96 13.42 0.65
C TYR A 69 9.81 12.71 1.38
N THR A 70 9.34 11.58 0.84
CA THR A 70 8.25 10.81 1.46
C THR A 70 8.69 9.92 2.60
N HIS A 71 10.01 9.69 2.77
CA HIS A 71 10.58 8.86 3.83
C HIS A 71 9.86 7.52 4.03
N MET A 72 9.68 6.75 2.94
CA MET A 72 8.95 5.47 2.99
C MET A 72 9.68 4.40 3.80
N GLU A 73 10.99 4.58 4.02
CA GLU A 73 11.79 3.79 4.94
C GLU A 73 11.25 3.84 6.38
N THR A 74 10.63 4.94 6.80
CA THR A 74 10.04 5.08 8.13
C THR A 74 8.83 4.17 8.30
N LEU A 75 7.89 4.18 7.36
CA LEU A 75 6.73 3.28 7.40
C LEU A 75 7.15 1.80 7.36
N MET A 76 8.20 1.47 6.60
CA MET A 76 8.74 0.12 6.57
C MET A 76 9.28 -0.27 7.95
N ALA A 77 10.10 0.58 8.57
CA ALA A 77 10.64 0.32 9.91
C ALA A 77 9.51 0.15 10.94
N ASP A 78 8.54 1.06 10.96
CA ASP A 78 7.39 1.02 11.88
C ASP A 78 6.55 -0.25 11.72
N LEU A 79 6.42 -0.77 10.49
CA LEU A 79 5.73 -2.04 10.23
C LEU A 79 6.56 -3.22 10.74
N MET A 80 7.85 -3.27 10.40
CA MET A 80 8.74 -4.38 10.76
C MET A 80 8.96 -4.51 12.27
N GLU A 81 8.89 -3.41 13.03
CA GLU A 81 8.97 -3.45 14.49
C GLU A 81 7.72 -4.06 15.17
N LYS A 82 6.62 -4.20 14.44
CA LYS A 82 5.31 -4.61 14.98
C LYS A 82 4.85 -6.00 14.53
N ILE A 83 5.59 -6.66 13.64
CA ILE A 83 5.28 -7.99 13.10
C ILE A 83 6.36 -9.01 13.50
#